data_AF-U5BTB8-F1
#
_entry.id   AF-U5BTB8-F1
#
_cell.length_a   1.000
_cell.length_b   1.000
_cell.length_c   1.000
_cell.angle_alpha   90.00
_cell.angle_beta   90.00
_cell.angle_gamma   90.00
#
_symmetry.space_group_name_H-M   'P 1'
#
loop_
_entity.id
_entity.type
_entity.pdbx_description
1 polymer ?
#
loop_
_entity_poly.entity_id
_entity_poly.type
_entity_poly.pdbx_seq_one_letter_code
_entity_poly.pdbx_strand_id
1 'polypeptide(L)'
;MDKIIFVTGAPGTGKSTFIAKNYQDKKTYYVFDLAKISLKLFGDFGALEDDRIIDVYNKASGSGMGALMDHKVLVVEYCLWANFDDDFISLIKEAKFIGIKTEVIQLTVDANEAWARTEIAAQDKGYYPSYKLREDNLEILTEILDSYALSQTLEVICEVGGEGGSVKFYRVKNNGKERFFFLTDESALFEFAPEFACDKIPGVDYLDEYDGFEEAMAGFMEKYPIFELYPLAVHKEYGEVFKEAYLKHSKINERGCNAAYWERFLN
;
A
#
# COMPACT_ATOMS: atom_id res chain seq x y z
N MET A 1 15.39 -7.57 1.50
CA MET A 1 15.20 -6.40 2.37
C MET A 1 14.93 -5.23 1.47
N ASP A 2 13.72 -4.72 1.53
CA ASP A 2 13.25 -3.66 0.63
C ASP A 2 13.93 -2.33 0.97
N LYS A 3 14.02 -1.46 -0.03
CA LYS A 3 14.85 -0.26 0.05
C LYS A 3 14.24 0.93 -0.68
N ILE A 4 14.30 2.09 -0.05
CA ILE A 4 14.02 3.39 -0.66
C ILE A 4 15.31 4.22 -0.69
N ILE A 5 15.61 4.80 -1.85
CA ILE A 5 16.69 5.78 -2.05
C ILE A 5 16.04 7.13 -2.32
N PHE A 6 16.27 8.09 -1.43
CA PHE A 6 15.89 9.49 -1.63
C PHE A 6 17.06 10.25 -2.22
N VAL A 7 16.90 10.76 -3.45
CA VAL A 7 17.86 11.70 -4.05
C VAL A 7 17.35 13.11 -3.79
N THR A 8 18.08 13.85 -2.97
CA THR A 8 17.62 15.09 -2.36
C THR A 8 18.46 16.29 -2.77
N GLY A 9 17.87 17.48 -2.63
CA GLY A 9 18.53 18.77 -2.84
C GLY A 9 17.62 19.84 -3.45
N ALA A 10 18.12 21.07 -3.46
CA ALA A 10 17.41 22.22 -4.00
C ALA A 10 17.07 22.05 -5.51
N PRO A 11 16.15 22.85 -6.06
CA PRO A 11 15.97 22.94 -7.51
C PRO A 11 17.30 23.26 -8.23
N GLY A 12 17.53 22.68 -9.41
CA GLY A 12 18.73 22.96 -10.21
C GLY A 12 20.02 22.22 -9.78
N THR A 13 20.01 21.44 -8.70
CA THR A 13 21.19 20.65 -8.26
C THR A 13 21.51 19.46 -9.17
N GLY A 14 20.62 19.10 -10.11
CA GLY A 14 20.82 18.01 -11.06
C GLY A 14 20.29 16.65 -10.60
N LYS A 15 19.33 16.61 -9.67
CA LYS A 15 18.70 15.37 -9.16
C LYS A 15 18.18 14.46 -10.29
N SER A 16 17.36 14.99 -11.18
CA SER A 16 16.74 14.19 -12.24
C SER A 16 17.78 13.61 -13.20
N THR A 17 18.82 14.39 -13.53
CA THR A 17 19.97 13.92 -14.33
C THR A 17 20.76 12.83 -13.61
N PHE A 18 20.99 12.99 -12.30
CA PHE A 18 21.65 11.98 -11.48
C PHE A 18 20.84 10.68 -11.45
N ILE A 19 19.53 10.76 -11.26
CA ILE A 19 18.64 9.59 -11.24
C ILE A 19 18.64 8.88 -12.59
N ALA A 20 18.49 9.64 -13.69
CA ALA A 20 18.53 9.11 -15.04
C ALA A 20 19.82 8.35 -15.33
N LYS A 21 20.97 8.90 -14.93
CA LYS A 21 22.28 8.28 -15.15
C LYS A 21 22.50 7.03 -14.30
N ASN A 22 22.02 7.01 -13.06
CA ASN A 22 22.41 5.99 -12.09
C ASN A 22 21.36 4.88 -11.88
N TYR A 23 20.09 5.14 -12.13
CA TYR A 23 19.01 4.23 -11.75
C TYR A 23 18.01 3.93 -12.87
N GLN A 24 17.84 4.84 -13.83
CA GLN A 24 16.89 4.64 -14.93
C GLN A 24 17.27 3.44 -15.80
N ASP A 25 16.26 2.76 -16.35
CA ASP A 25 16.36 1.58 -17.22
C ASP A 25 17.05 0.34 -16.62
N LYS A 26 17.31 0.36 -15.31
CA LYS A 26 17.85 -0.79 -14.58
C LYS A 26 16.70 -1.56 -13.92
N LYS A 27 16.56 -2.85 -14.27
CA LYS A 27 15.46 -3.73 -13.80
C LYS A 27 15.27 -3.77 -12.28
N THR A 28 16.34 -3.54 -11.51
CA THR A 28 16.35 -3.57 -10.04
C THR A 28 15.72 -2.33 -9.41
N TYR A 29 15.54 -1.24 -10.17
CA TYR A 29 15.09 0.04 -9.65
C TYR A 29 13.75 0.43 -10.24
N TYR A 30 12.92 1.07 -9.42
CA TYR A 30 11.75 1.81 -9.88
C TYR A 30 11.96 3.29 -9.53
N VAL A 31 11.94 4.15 -10.55
CA VAL A 31 12.05 5.60 -10.35
C VAL A 31 10.66 6.16 -10.15
N PHE A 32 10.40 6.68 -8.94
CA PHE A 32 9.18 7.35 -8.57
C PHE A 32 9.26 8.82 -8.99
N ASP A 33 8.45 9.20 -9.99
CA ASP A 33 8.51 10.50 -10.65
C ASP A 33 7.11 10.89 -11.15
N LEU A 34 6.40 11.73 -10.39
CA LEU A 34 5.04 12.17 -10.70
C LEU A 34 4.97 12.94 -12.02
N ALA A 35 6.00 13.73 -12.35
CA ALA A 35 6.09 14.46 -13.60
C ALA A 35 6.14 13.51 -14.81
N LYS A 36 6.95 12.46 -14.75
CA LYS A 36 6.98 11.43 -15.80
C LYS A 36 5.69 10.63 -15.89
N ILE A 37 5.03 10.35 -14.76
CA ILE A 37 3.73 9.67 -14.76
C ILE A 37 2.69 10.55 -15.45
N SER A 38 2.63 11.84 -15.11
CA SER A 38 1.73 12.81 -15.74
C SER A 38 1.94 12.90 -17.26
N LEU A 39 3.19 13.05 -17.71
CA LEU A 39 3.53 13.02 -19.14
C LEU A 39 3.11 11.73 -19.83
N LYS A 40 3.24 10.58 -19.16
CA LYS A 40 2.87 9.28 -19.75
C LYS A 40 1.35 9.12 -19.87
N LEU A 41 0.58 9.62 -18.90
CA LEU A 41 -0.87 9.51 -18.88
C LEU A 41 -1.54 10.55 -19.78
N PHE A 42 -1.06 11.79 -19.75
CA PHE A 42 -1.75 12.94 -20.34
C PHE A 42 -0.95 13.66 -21.43
N GLY A 43 0.35 13.38 -21.56
CA GLY A 43 1.23 14.05 -22.55
C GLY A 43 1.67 15.46 -22.14
N ASP A 44 1.27 15.94 -20.96
CA ASP A 44 1.58 17.26 -20.43
C ASP A 44 1.71 17.22 -18.89
N PHE A 45 2.05 18.36 -18.29
CA PHE A 45 2.12 18.53 -16.83
C PHE A 45 0.89 19.21 -16.23
N GLY A 46 -0.08 19.63 -17.04
CA GLY A 46 -1.27 20.34 -16.59
C GLY A 46 -2.09 19.52 -15.60
N ALA A 47 -2.07 18.18 -15.75
CA ALA A 47 -2.70 17.28 -14.80
C ALA A 47 -2.11 17.32 -13.37
N LEU A 48 -0.94 17.92 -13.15
CA LEU A 48 -0.38 18.12 -11.81
C LEU A 48 -0.90 19.40 -11.13
N GLU A 49 -1.76 20.15 -11.80
CA GLU A 49 -2.28 21.45 -11.34
C GLU A 49 -3.82 21.51 -11.42
N ASP A 50 -4.48 20.38 -11.75
CA ASP A 50 -5.93 20.27 -11.87
C ASP A 50 -6.45 18.91 -11.36
N ASP A 51 -7.76 18.68 -11.42
CA ASP A 51 -8.44 17.50 -10.85
C ASP A 51 -7.92 16.15 -11.38
N ARG A 52 -7.23 16.14 -12.54
CA ARG A 52 -6.63 14.91 -13.11
C ARG A 52 -5.43 14.41 -12.30
N ILE A 53 -4.94 15.19 -11.33
CA ILE A 53 -3.84 14.82 -10.44
C ILE A 53 -4.11 13.52 -9.69
N ILE A 54 -5.38 13.24 -9.39
CA ILE A 54 -5.83 12.02 -8.73
C ILE A 54 -5.44 10.76 -9.53
N ASP A 55 -5.52 10.80 -10.86
CA ASP A 55 -5.10 9.67 -11.71
C ASP A 55 -3.58 9.47 -11.66
N VAL A 56 -2.81 10.55 -11.56
CA VAL A 56 -1.35 10.50 -11.37
C VAL A 56 -1.04 9.86 -10.02
N TYR A 57 -1.75 10.25 -8.96
CA TYR A 57 -1.57 9.72 -7.60
C TYR A 57 -1.89 8.24 -7.54
N ASN A 58 -3.08 7.83 -7.99
CA ASN A 58 -3.49 6.43 -8.05
C ASN A 58 -2.47 5.58 -8.81
N LYS A 59 -1.96 6.09 -9.94
CA LYS A 59 -0.94 5.38 -10.71
C LYS A 59 0.39 5.29 -9.96
N ALA A 60 0.79 6.36 -9.29
CA ALA A 60 2.02 6.44 -8.51
C ALA A 60 1.97 5.51 -7.28
N SER A 61 0.90 5.56 -6.48
CA SER A 61 0.67 4.70 -5.32
C SER A 61 0.72 3.23 -5.72
N GLY A 62 -0.08 2.82 -6.72
CA GLY A 62 -0.12 1.42 -7.16
C GLY A 62 1.21 0.93 -7.74
N SER A 63 1.90 1.75 -8.53
CA SER A 63 3.18 1.36 -9.15
C SER A 63 4.34 1.35 -8.14
N GLY A 64 4.36 2.29 -7.20
CA GLY A 64 5.34 2.37 -6.12
C GLY A 64 5.18 1.21 -5.13
N MET A 65 3.95 0.93 -4.70
CA MET A 65 3.64 -0.22 -3.85
C MET A 65 4.00 -1.54 -4.55
N GLY A 66 3.57 -1.74 -5.80
CA GLY A 66 3.93 -2.92 -6.58
C GLY A 66 5.44 -3.10 -6.74
N ALA A 67 6.20 -2.01 -6.88
CA ALA A 67 7.65 -2.08 -6.96
C ALA A 67 8.30 -2.56 -5.65
N LEU A 68 7.79 -2.11 -4.48
CA LEU A 68 8.26 -2.60 -3.18
C LEU A 68 7.91 -4.07 -2.97
N MET A 69 6.70 -4.50 -3.34
CA MET A 69 6.28 -5.90 -3.28
C MET A 69 7.12 -6.80 -4.22
N ASP A 70 7.55 -6.28 -5.36
CA ASP A 70 8.47 -6.94 -6.30
C ASP A 70 9.94 -6.96 -5.82
N HIS A 71 10.22 -6.45 -4.62
CA HIS A 71 11.57 -6.26 -4.07
C HIS A 71 12.50 -5.38 -4.93
N LYS A 72 11.91 -4.43 -5.67
CA LYS A 72 12.69 -3.40 -6.38
C LYS A 72 13.08 -2.30 -5.40
N VAL A 73 14.16 -1.60 -5.73
CA VAL A 73 14.58 -0.40 -5.01
C VAL A 73 13.78 0.79 -5.52
N LEU A 74 12.97 1.39 -4.65
CA LEU A 74 12.25 2.61 -4.95
C LEU A 74 13.24 3.79 -4.92
N VAL A 75 13.32 4.56 -5.99
CA VAL A 75 14.18 5.74 -6.09
C VAL A 75 13.30 6.96 -6.23
N VAL A 76 13.34 7.85 -5.24
CA VAL A 76 12.50 9.02 -5.14
C VAL A 76 13.34 10.27 -5.34
N GLU A 77 12.92 11.14 -6.25
CA GLU A 77 13.41 12.52 -6.27
C GLU A 77 12.64 13.34 -5.22
N TYR A 78 13.35 13.91 -4.23
CA TYR A 78 12.71 14.72 -3.20
C TYR A 78 13.37 16.08 -3.08
N CYS A 79 12.58 17.15 -3.07
CA CYS A 79 13.11 18.51 -3.05
C CYS A 79 13.23 19.02 -1.62
N LEU A 80 14.45 19.06 -1.09
CA LEU A 80 14.74 19.72 0.19
C LEU A 80 15.09 21.19 -0.05
N TRP A 81 14.38 22.07 0.65
CA TRP A 81 14.76 23.48 0.76
C TRP A 81 15.92 23.66 1.75
N ALA A 82 16.39 24.90 1.95
CA ALA A 82 17.43 25.22 2.92
C ALA A 82 16.99 25.02 4.40
N ASN A 83 15.76 24.60 4.64
CA ASN A 83 15.18 24.40 5.97
C ASN A 83 15.11 22.93 6.34
N PHE A 84 15.01 22.68 7.64
CA PHE A 84 14.69 21.36 8.18
C PHE A 84 13.29 20.93 7.73
N ASP A 85 13.13 19.66 7.36
CA ASP A 85 11.89 19.09 6.85
C ASP A 85 11.49 17.93 7.78
N ASP A 86 10.68 18.25 8.80
CA ASP A 86 10.25 17.30 9.84
C ASP A 86 9.44 16.14 9.27
N ASP A 87 8.63 16.42 8.26
CA ASP A 87 7.74 15.43 7.65
C ASP A 87 8.55 14.41 6.83
N PHE A 88 9.54 14.88 6.06
CA PHE A 88 10.48 13.99 5.37
C PHE A 88 11.25 13.08 6.35
N ILE A 89 11.67 13.63 7.49
CA ILE A 89 12.34 12.84 8.53
C ILE A 89 11.38 11.82 9.17
N SER A 90 10.11 12.18 9.34
CA SER A 90 9.07 11.27 9.84
C SER A 90 8.84 10.11 8.86
N LEU A 91 8.71 10.39 7.56
CA LEU A 91 8.62 9.38 6.50
C LEU A 91 9.81 8.40 6.53
N ILE A 92 11.04 8.92 6.70
CA ILE A 92 12.24 8.06 6.82
C ILE A 92 12.18 7.17 8.06
N LYS A 93 11.72 7.69 9.20
CA LYS A 93 11.59 6.92 10.44
C LYS A 93 10.54 5.83 10.31
N GLU A 94 9.42 6.14 9.68
CA GLU A 94 8.33 5.21 9.41
C GLU A 94 8.80 4.07 8.50
N ALA A 95 9.44 4.38 7.37
CA ALA A 95 10.02 3.37 6.49
C ALA A 95 10.98 2.44 7.23
N LYS A 96 11.85 2.99 8.11
CA LYS A 96 12.75 2.18 8.95
C LYS A 96 12.00 1.32 9.95
N PHE A 97 10.94 1.85 10.57
CA PHE A 97 10.12 1.15 11.55
C PHE A 97 9.47 -0.09 10.94
N ILE A 98 8.99 0.01 9.70
CA ILE A 98 8.38 -1.11 8.96
C ILE A 98 9.40 -2.00 8.23
N GLY A 99 10.70 -1.84 8.53
CA GLY A 99 11.76 -2.72 8.04
C GLY A 99 12.32 -2.38 6.65
N ILE A 100 11.94 -1.26 6.06
CA ILE A 100 12.50 -0.77 4.79
C ILE A 100 13.81 -0.02 5.05
N LYS A 101 14.86 -0.42 4.34
CA LYS A 101 16.14 0.29 4.39
C LYS A 101 16.02 1.62 3.65
N THR A 102 16.39 2.72 4.29
CA THR A 102 16.43 4.04 3.65
C THR A 102 17.86 4.50 3.40
N GLU A 103 18.09 5.12 2.24
CA GLU A 103 19.33 5.80 1.88
C GLU A 103 19.00 7.22 1.39
N VAL A 104 19.77 8.21 1.82
CA VAL A 104 19.58 9.61 1.41
C VAL A 104 20.84 10.08 0.70
N ILE A 105 20.69 10.55 -0.53
CA ILE A 105 21.75 11.09 -1.37
C ILE A 105 21.49 12.57 -1.56
N GLN A 106 22.21 13.40 -0.81
CA GLN A 106 22.10 14.86 -0.91
C GLN A 106 23.02 15.39 -2.01
N LEU A 107 22.44 16.01 -3.04
CA LEU A 107 23.17 16.75 -4.06
C LEU A 107 23.24 18.23 -3.69
N THR A 108 24.41 18.83 -3.89
CA THR A 108 24.65 20.25 -3.62
C THR A 108 25.37 20.89 -4.81
N VAL A 109 25.10 22.17 -5.02
CA VAL A 109 25.76 23.03 -6.01
C VAL A 109 25.70 24.47 -5.50
N ASP A 110 26.51 25.37 -6.05
CA ASP A 110 26.40 26.80 -5.75
C ASP A 110 25.00 27.33 -6.04
N ALA A 111 24.47 28.19 -5.16
CA ALA A 111 23.09 28.68 -5.27
C ALA A 111 22.84 29.46 -6.57
N ASN A 112 23.82 30.25 -7.04
CA ASN A 112 23.67 31.01 -8.29
C ASN A 112 23.66 30.07 -9.49
N GLU A 113 24.46 29.01 -9.45
CA GLU A 113 24.50 27.99 -10.49
C GLU A 113 23.20 27.16 -10.51
N ALA A 114 22.67 26.77 -9.34
CA ALA A 114 21.37 26.11 -9.22
C ALA A 114 20.24 26.97 -9.81
N TRP A 115 20.24 28.27 -9.49
CA TRP A 115 19.25 29.22 -9.97
C TRP A 115 19.33 29.37 -11.50
N ALA A 116 20.51 29.63 -12.05
CA ALA A 116 20.72 29.77 -13.49
C ALA A 116 20.27 28.52 -14.26
N ARG A 117 20.56 27.32 -13.74
CA ARG A 117 20.08 26.06 -14.34
C ARG A 117 18.56 25.94 -14.30
N THR A 118 17.94 26.39 -13.21
CA THR A 118 16.47 26.35 -13.06
C THR A 118 15.80 27.32 -14.02
N GLU A 119 16.35 28.52 -14.22
CA GLU A 119 15.83 29.49 -15.19
C GLU A 119 15.91 28.98 -16.64
N ILE A 120 17.02 28.31 -17.00
CA ILE A 120 17.17 27.68 -18.31
C ILE A 120 16.16 26.54 -18.46
N ALA A 121 16.03 25.67 -17.45
CA ALA A 121 15.10 24.55 -17.49
C ALA A 121 13.64 24.99 -17.55
N ALA A 122 13.27 26.10 -16.91
CA ALA A 122 11.91 26.65 -16.94
C ALA A 122 11.44 27.07 -18.35
N GLN A 123 12.36 27.23 -19.31
CA GLN A 123 12.02 27.49 -20.71
C GLN A 123 11.69 26.21 -21.49
N ASP A 124 12.03 25.04 -20.95
CA ASP A 124 11.75 23.74 -21.53
C ASP A 124 10.33 23.27 -21.14
N LYS A 125 9.52 22.94 -22.14
CA LYS A 125 8.19 22.36 -21.94
C LYS A 125 8.25 20.96 -21.30
N GLY A 126 9.41 20.31 -21.31
CA GLY A 126 9.66 19.02 -20.66
C GLY A 126 10.14 19.12 -19.21
N TYR A 127 10.20 20.32 -18.62
CA TYR A 127 10.60 20.52 -17.23
C TYR A 127 9.42 20.86 -16.32
N TYR A 128 9.27 20.10 -15.24
CA TYR A 128 8.38 20.44 -14.13
C TYR A 128 9.21 20.67 -12.85
N PRO A 129 9.01 21.80 -12.14
CA PRO A 129 9.85 22.11 -10.99
C PRO A 129 9.65 21.14 -9.82
N SER A 130 10.75 20.51 -9.37
CA SER A 130 10.70 19.50 -8.29
C SER A 130 10.14 20.02 -6.96
N TYR A 131 10.20 21.32 -6.70
CA TYR A 131 9.68 21.91 -5.47
C TYR A 131 8.15 21.90 -5.40
N LYS A 132 7.46 21.84 -6.55
CA LYS A 132 6.01 21.76 -6.60
C LYS A 132 5.47 20.40 -6.19
N LEU A 133 6.25 19.34 -6.43
CA LEU A 133 5.88 17.96 -6.15
C LEU A 133 6.22 17.51 -4.72
N ARG A 134 6.70 18.41 -3.86
CA ARG A 134 7.24 18.01 -2.55
C ARG A 134 6.17 17.41 -1.66
N GLU A 135 5.06 18.12 -1.49
CA GLU A 135 3.94 17.69 -0.64
C GLU A 135 3.29 16.43 -1.23
N ASP A 136 3.01 16.45 -2.53
CA ASP A 136 2.42 15.31 -3.25
C ASP A 136 3.27 14.05 -3.11
N ASN A 137 4.60 14.17 -3.25
CA ASN A 137 5.50 13.04 -3.04
C ASN A 137 5.44 12.53 -1.60
N LEU A 138 5.37 13.43 -0.62
CA LEU A 138 5.30 13.06 0.79
C LEU A 138 4.00 12.28 1.07
N GLU A 139 2.86 12.82 0.67
CA GLU A 139 1.53 12.22 0.85
C GLU A 139 1.47 10.81 0.27
N ILE A 140 1.80 10.68 -1.02
CA ILE A 140 1.74 9.38 -1.71
C ILE A 140 2.72 8.37 -1.11
N LEU A 141 3.91 8.81 -0.70
CA LEU A 141 4.88 7.90 -0.11
C LEU A 141 4.42 7.42 1.27
N THR A 142 3.79 8.27 2.07
CA THR A 142 3.18 7.85 3.35
C THR A 142 2.10 6.80 3.09
N GLU A 143 1.19 7.03 2.14
CA GLU A 143 0.17 6.03 1.79
C GLU A 143 0.77 4.70 1.32
N ILE A 144 1.86 4.75 0.55
CA ILE A 144 2.59 3.54 0.12
C ILE A 144 3.18 2.82 1.34
N LEU A 145 3.77 3.54 2.30
CA LEU A 145 4.35 2.94 3.50
C LEU A 145 3.27 2.32 4.39
N ASP A 146 2.15 3.01 4.61
CA ASP A 146 1.00 2.49 5.36
C ASP A 146 0.45 1.22 4.70
N SER A 147 0.22 1.27 3.39
CA SER A 147 -0.26 0.12 2.61
C SER A 147 0.74 -1.05 2.66
N TYR A 148 2.04 -0.75 2.59
CA TYR A 148 3.10 -1.75 2.68
C TYR A 148 3.14 -2.37 4.08
N ALA A 149 3.08 -1.56 5.14
CA ALA A 149 3.06 -2.03 6.53
C ALA A 149 1.87 -2.96 6.77
N LEU A 150 0.69 -2.57 6.28
CA LEU A 150 -0.50 -3.40 6.31
C LEU A 150 -0.26 -4.72 5.57
N SER A 151 0.30 -4.68 4.35
CA SER A 151 0.56 -5.90 3.57
C SER A 151 1.54 -6.87 4.22
N GLN A 152 2.50 -6.39 5.02
CA GLN A 152 3.45 -7.23 5.75
C GLN A 152 2.84 -7.89 6.99
N THR A 153 1.79 -7.29 7.54
CA THR A 153 1.15 -7.73 8.79
C THR A 153 -0.16 -8.45 8.57
N LEU A 154 -0.68 -8.39 7.34
CA LEU A 154 -1.91 -9.04 6.90
C LEU A 154 -1.64 -10.48 6.50
N GLU A 155 -2.38 -11.40 7.13
CA GLU A 155 -2.27 -12.83 6.89
C GLU A 155 -3.66 -13.40 6.63
N VAL A 156 -3.82 -14.11 5.52
CA VAL A 156 -5.07 -14.81 5.20
C VAL A 156 -5.19 -16.04 6.09
N ILE A 157 -6.17 -16.04 6.98
CA ILE A 157 -6.54 -17.18 7.83
C ILE A 157 -7.31 -18.20 7.02
N CYS A 158 -8.30 -17.75 6.24
CA CYS A 158 -9.18 -18.62 5.48
C CYS A 158 -9.71 -17.89 4.25
N GLU A 159 -9.85 -18.59 3.14
CA GLU A 159 -10.49 -18.10 1.94
C GLU A 159 -11.51 -19.14 1.48
N VAL A 160 -12.75 -18.69 1.25
CA VAL A 160 -13.85 -19.53 0.76
C VAL A 160 -14.46 -18.91 -0.48
N GLY A 161 -14.68 -19.72 -1.52
CA GLY A 161 -15.24 -19.30 -2.80
C GLY A 161 -16.70 -19.74 -2.99
N GLY A 162 -17.45 -18.95 -3.76
CA GLY A 162 -18.82 -19.23 -4.22
C GLY A 162 -19.10 -18.69 -5.62
N GLU A 163 -20.34 -18.81 -6.10
CA GLU A 163 -20.72 -18.42 -7.49
C GLU A 163 -20.60 -16.91 -7.80
N GLY A 164 -20.29 -16.05 -6.81
CA GLY A 164 -20.14 -14.60 -6.98
C GLY A 164 -18.78 -14.02 -6.59
N GLY A 165 -17.84 -14.84 -6.11
CA GLY A 165 -16.54 -14.36 -5.62
C GLY A 165 -16.05 -15.16 -4.42
N SER A 166 -15.07 -14.63 -3.71
CA SER A 166 -14.54 -15.20 -2.48
C SER A 166 -14.75 -14.29 -1.28
N VAL A 167 -14.78 -14.92 -0.10
CA VAL A 167 -14.67 -14.24 1.19
C VAL A 167 -13.35 -14.64 1.83
N LYS A 168 -12.57 -13.65 2.24
CA LYS A 168 -11.26 -13.83 2.87
C LYS A 168 -11.32 -13.35 4.30
N PHE A 169 -10.89 -14.21 5.20
CA PHE A 169 -10.75 -13.95 6.62
C PHE A 169 -9.27 -13.67 6.93
N TYR A 170 -8.98 -12.52 7.52
CA TYR A 170 -7.64 -12.04 7.78
C TYR A 170 -7.31 -11.93 9.26
N ARG A 171 -6.03 -12.11 9.58
CA ARG A 171 -5.35 -11.60 10.77
C ARG A 171 -4.51 -10.41 10.35
N VAL A 172 -4.56 -9.32 11.12
CA VAL A 172 -3.56 -8.24 11.04
C VAL A 172 -2.91 -8.08 12.41
N LYS A 173 -1.58 -7.93 12.42
CA LYS A 173 -0.82 -7.65 13.64
C LYS A 173 -0.23 -6.26 13.60
N ASN A 174 -0.81 -5.32 14.33
CA ASN A 174 -0.35 -3.94 14.40
C ASN A 174 0.00 -3.54 15.84
N ASN A 175 1.22 -3.00 16.06
CA ASN A 175 1.70 -2.54 17.36
C ASN A 175 1.55 -3.57 18.51
N GLY A 176 1.74 -4.85 18.20
CA GLY A 176 1.61 -5.94 19.17
C GLY A 176 0.17 -6.33 19.53
N LYS A 177 -0.83 -5.66 18.95
CA LYS A 177 -2.24 -6.07 19.01
C LYS A 177 -2.59 -6.84 17.74
N GLU A 178 -3.37 -7.89 17.89
CA GLU A 178 -3.91 -8.67 16.78
C GLU A 178 -5.36 -8.27 16.57
N ARG A 179 -5.74 -8.09 15.30
CA ARG A 179 -7.12 -7.86 14.90
C ARG A 179 -7.49 -8.81 13.78
N PHE A 180 -8.78 -9.09 13.71
CA PHE A 180 -9.36 -10.07 12.83
C PHE A 180 -10.52 -9.43 12.08
N PHE A 181 -10.65 -9.68 10.78
CA PHE A 181 -11.72 -9.13 9.94
C PHE A 181 -11.88 -9.94 8.65
N PHE A 182 -13.00 -9.79 7.95
CA PHE A 182 -13.25 -10.51 6.70
C PHE A 182 -13.77 -9.59 5.59
N LEU A 183 -13.38 -9.89 4.35
CA LEU A 183 -13.68 -9.11 3.15
C LEU A 183 -14.22 -10.00 2.05
N THR A 184 -15.12 -9.47 1.21
CA THR A 184 -15.48 -10.09 -0.06
C THR A 184 -14.67 -9.49 -1.20
N ASP A 185 -14.52 -10.19 -2.32
CA ASP A 185 -13.83 -9.63 -3.51
C ASP A 185 -14.51 -8.37 -4.08
N GLU A 186 -15.78 -8.13 -3.72
CA GLU A 186 -16.55 -6.93 -4.11
C GLU A 186 -16.24 -5.71 -3.22
N SER A 187 -15.55 -5.93 -2.09
CA SER A 187 -15.26 -4.92 -1.07
C SER A 187 -14.11 -3.99 -1.46
N ALA A 188 -13.89 -3.68 -2.75
CA ALA A 188 -12.70 -2.99 -3.26
C ALA A 188 -12.42 -1.59 -2.65
N LEU A 189 -13.33 -1.05 -1.85
CA LEU A 189 -13.21 0.17 -1.07
C LEU A 189 -13.63 -0.14 0.36
N PHE A 190 -12.67 -0.32 1.27
CA PHE A 190 -12.95 -0.46 2.70
C PHE A 190 -12.02 0.45 3.50
N GLU A 191 -12.51 0.97 4.61
CA GLU A 191 -11.71 1.67 5.61
C GLU A 191 -11.78 0.94 6.95
N PHE A 192 -10.65 0.88 7.65
CA PHE A 192 -10.64 0.49 9.06
C PHE A 192 -11.39 1.54 9.87
N ALA A 193 -12.14 1.12 10.87
CA ALA A 193 -12.86 2.06 11.70
C ALA A 193 -11.84 2.93 12.47
N PRO A 194 -11.96 4.27 12.46
CA PRO A 194 -11.12 5.11 13.29
C PRO A 194 -11.38 4.79 14.77
N GLU A 195 -10.33 4.94 15.60
CA GLU A 195 -10.38 4.59 17.03
C GLU A 195 -11.45 5.40 17.78
N PHE A 196 -11.65 6.66 17.38
CA PHE A 196 -12.64 7.54 17.98
C PHE A 196 -13.88 7.67 17.10
N ALA A 197 -15.06 7.51 17.71
CA ALA A 197 -16.34 7.58 17.00
C ALA A 197 -16.60 8.96 16.35
N CYS A 198 -15.97 10.03 16.84
CA CYS A 198 -16.08 11.38 16.24
C CYS A 198 -15.37 11.50 14.89
N ASP A 199 -14.44 10.60 14.59
CA ASP A 199 -13.65 10.61 13.37
C ASP A 199 -14.30 9.74 12.27
N LYS A 200 -15.41 9.05 12.60
CA LYS A 200 -16.18 8.27 11.63
C LYS A 200 -16.90 9.20 10.65
N ILE A 201 -16.67 8.99 9.37
CA ILE A 201 -17.30 9.72 8.28
C ILE A 201 -18.67 9.10 7.98
N PRO A 202 -19.77 9.87 8.02
CA PRO A 202 -21.09 9.36 7.66
C PRO A 202 -21.13 8.87 6.22
N GLY A 203 -21.60 7.64 6.00
CA GLY A 203 -21.73 7.03 4.68
C GLY A 203 -20.53 6.21 4.22
N VAL A 204 -19.49 6.07 5.05
CA VAL A 204 -18.39 5.12 4.83
C VAL A 204 -18.72 3.79 5.48
N ASP A 205 -18.59 2.70 4.71
CA ASP A 205 -18.68 1.33 5.22
C ASP A 205 -17.34 0.93 5.84
N TYR A 206 -17.31 0.97 7.18
CA TYR A 206 -16.17 0.51 7.96
C TYR A 206 -16.21 -1.00 8.17
N LEU A 207 -15.04 -1.64 8.24
CA LEU A 207 -14.95 -3.06 8.52
C LEU A 207 -15.37 -3.43 9.94
N ASP A 208 -16.01 -4.58 10.07
CA ASP A 208 -16.21 -5.26 11.34
C ASP A 208 -14.85 -5.85 11.77
N GLU A 209 -14.22 -5.20 12.76
CA GLU A 209 -12.96 -5.63 13.36
C GLU A 209 -13.20 -6.31 14.70
N TYR A 210 -12.47 -7.39 14.96
CA TYR A 210 -12.56 -8.19 16.18
C TYR A 210 -11.17 -8.29 16.83
N ASP A 211 -11.12 -8.18 18.16
CA ASP A 211 -9.86 -8.27 18.93
C ASP A 211 -9.45 -9.73 19.23
N GLY A 212 -10.31 -10.71 18.93
CA GLY A 212 -10.08 -12.14 19.21
C GLY A 212 -10.54 -13.05 18.08
N PHE A 213 -9.77 -14.12 17.85
CA PHE A 213 -10.04 -15.07 16.77
C PHE A 213 -11.38 -15.78 16.95
N GLU A 214 -11.73 -16.22 18.16
CA GLU A 214 -12.97 -16.96 18.43
C GLU A 214 -14.21 -16.11 18.15
N GLU A 215 -14.16 -14.83 18.53
CA GLU A 215 -15.24 -13.87 18.28
C GLU A 215 -15.38 -13.60 16.77
N ALA A 216 -14.26 -13.36 16.10
CA ALA A 216 -14.21 -13.14 14.65
C ALA A 216 -14.73 -14.36 13.87
N MET A 217 -14.36 -15.57 14.29
CA MET A 217 -14.81 -16.82 13.67
C MET A 217 -16.32 -17.03 13.87
N ALA A 218 -16.86 -16.70 15.05
CA ALA A 218 -18.29 -16.73 15.28
C ALA A 218 -19.03 -15.75 14.36
N GLY A 219 -18.54 -14.49 14.27
CA GLY A 219 -19.09 -13.48 13.37
C GLY A 219 -19.00 -13.89 11.90
N PHE A 220 -17.90 -14.53 11.50
CA PHE A 220 -17.69 -15.02 10.14
C PHE A 220 -18.70 -16.11 9.75
N MET A 221 -18.93 -17.09 10.65
CA MET A 221 -19.93 -18.16 10.44
C MET A 221 -21.38 -17.65 10.51
N GLU A 222 -21.65 -16.59 11.26
CA GLU A 222 -22.98 -15.98 11.33
C GLU A 222 -23.29 -15.19 10.06
N LYS A 223 -22.32 -14.41 9.57
CA LYS A 223 -22.49 -13.54 8.41
C LYS A 223 -22.48 -14.31 7.09
N TYR A 224 -21.71 -15.40 7.01
CA TYR A 224 -21.56 -16.19 5.79
C TYR A 224 -21.75 -17.68 6.07
N PRO A 225 -22.45 -18.44 5.19
CA PRO A 225 -22.59 -19.89 5.32
C PRO A 225 -21.32 -20.61 4.85
N ILE A 226 -20.19 -20.35 5.51
CA ILE A 226 -18.84 -20.71 5.02
C ILE A 226 -18.66 -22.21 4.72
N PHE A 227 -19.34 -23.09 5.47
CA PHE A 227 -19.25 -24.55 5.26
C PHE A 227 -20.14 -25.06 4.13
N GLU A 228 -21.01 -24.21 3.59
CA GLU A 228 -21.74 -24.44 2.36
C GLU A 228 -20.96 -23.92 1.14
N LEU A 229 -19.84 -23.23 1.35
CA LEU A 229 -18.93 -22.71 0.32
C LEU A 229 -17.73 -23.63 0.09
N TYR A 230 -16.91 -23.31 -0.91
CA TYR A 230 -15.73 -24.07 -1.29
C TYR A 230 -14.48 -23.52 -0.60
N PRO A 231 -13.75 -24.29 0.22
CA PRO A 231 -12.50 -23.82 0.80
C PRO A 231 -11.43 -23.68 -0.30
N LEU A 232 -10.80 -22.51 -0.34
CA LEU A 232 -9.70 -22.20 -1.26
C LEU A 232 -8.36 -22.12 -0.54
N ALA A 233 -8.36 -21.65 0.70
CA ALA A 233 -7.19 -21.64 1.57
C ALA A 233 -7.62 -21.72 3.04
N VAL A 234 -6.84 -22.43 3.87
CA VAL A 234 -6.93 -22.39 5.33
C VAL A 234 -5.52 -22.37 5.87
N HIS A 235 -5.22 -21.38 6.71
CA HIS A 235 -3.93 -21.24 7.34
C HIS A 235 -3.72 -22.34 8.38
N LYS A 236 -2.54 -22.96 8.35
CA LYS A 236 -2.26 -24.21 9.09
C LYS A 236 -2.47 -24.09 10.60
N GLU A 237 -2.14 -22.94 11.17
CA GLU A 237 -2.31 -22.65 12.60
C GLU A 237 -3.77 -22.78 13.05
N TYR A 238 -4.72 -22.49 12.16
CA TYR A 238 -6.15 -22.44 12.47
C TYR A 238 -6.91 -23.69 12.00
N GLY A 239 -6.24 -24.63 11.32
CA GLY A 239 -6.87 -25.78 10.68
C GLY A 239 -7.71 -26.64 11.63
N GLU A 240 -7.21 -26.92 12.84
CA GLU A 240 -7.95 -27.70 13.83
C GLU A 240 -9.23 -26.99 14.31
N VAL A 241 -9.21 -25.67 14.47
CA VAL A 241 -10.41 -24.93 14.89
C VAL A 241 -11.47 -24.92 13.79
N PHE A 242 -11.06 -24.72 12.53
CA PHE A 242 -11.97 -24.85 11.38
C PHE A 242 -12.55 -26.26 11.26
N LYS A 243 -11.75 -27.29 11.57
CA LYS A 243 -12.17 -28.69 11.59
C LYS A 243 -13.22 -28.97 12.66
N GLU A 244 -13.01 -28.51 13.88
CA GLU A 244 -13.99 -28.65 14.96
C GLU A 244 -15.30 -27.92 14.63
N ALA A 245 -15.22 -26.70 14.11
CA ALA A 245 -16.37 -25.92 13.69
C ALA A 245 -17.15 -26.62 12.55
N TYR A 246 -16.44 -27.14 11.55
CA TYR A 246 -17.03 -27.90 10.45
C TYR A 246 -17.75 -29.17 10.95
N LEU A 247 -17.11 -29.95 11.82
CA LEU A 247 -17.70 -31.17 12.40
C LEU A 247 -18.93 -30.88 13.25
N LYS A 248 -18.95 -29.74 13.95
CA LYS A 248 -20.14 -29.31 14.70
C LYS A 248 -21.27 -28.92 13.75
N HIS A 249 -20.96 -28.22 12.67
CA HIS A 249 -21.93 -27.80 11.66
C HIS A 249 -22.53 -29.01 10.91
N SER A 250 -21.71 -29.96 10.47
CA SER A 250 -22.15 -31.15 9.71
C SER A 250 -23.02 -32.11 10.53
N LYS A 251 -22.81 -32.18 11.85
CA LYS A 251 -23.70 -32.92 12.77
C LYS A 251 -25.10 -32.31 12.88
N ILE A 252 -25.23 -31.01 12.59
CA ILE A 252 -26.49 -30.27 12.65
C ILE A 252 -27.16 -30.24 11.27
N ASN A 253 -26.39 -30.18 10.19
CA ASN A 253 -26.85 -30.12 8.81
C ASN A 253 -26.28 -31.28 7.95
N GLU A 254 -27.05 -32.36 7.79
CA GLU A 254 -26.67 -33.54 6.97
C GLU A 254 -26.64 -33.27 5.45
N ARG A 255 -26.96 -32.04 4.99
CA ARG A 255 -27.15 -31.71 3.56
C ARG A 255 -26.19 -30.64 3.01
N GLY A 256 -24.93 -30.61 3.45
CA GLY A 256 -23.93 -29.69 2.89
C GLY A 256 -23.35 -30.18 1.56
N CYS A 257 -23.52 -29.42 0.47
CA CYS A 257 -23.05 -29.77 -0.88
C CYS A 257 -21.52 -29.90 -1.03
N ASN A 258 -20.71 -29.52 -0.04
CA ASN A 258 -19.25 -29.37 -0.19
C ASN A 258 -18.42 -30.17 0.81
N ALA A 259 -19.00 -31.18 1.48
CA ALA A 259 -18.33 -31.95 2.53
C ALA A 259 -16.98 -32.56 2.10
N ALA A 260 -16.94 -33.16 0.91
CA ALA A 260 -15.71 -33.77 0.37
C ALA A 260 -14.56 -32.77 0.15
N TYR A 261 -14.87 -31.49 -0.11
CA TYR A 261 -13.86 -30.45 -0.29
C TYR A 261 -13.26 -30.00 1.04
N TRP A 262 -14.11 -29.76 2.05
CA TRP A 262 -13.67 -29.43 3.40
C TRP A 262 -12.89 -30.57 4.05
N GLU A 263 -13.34 -31.82 3.88
CA GLU A 263 -12.60 -32.99 4.37
C GLU A 263 -11.22 -33.13 3.73
N ARG A 264 -11.05 -32.73 2.45
CA ARG A 264 -9.73 -32.72 1.79
C ARG A 264 -8.84 -31.59 2.29
N PHE A 265 -9.40 -30.46 2.69
CA PHE A 265 -8.65 -29.28 3.12
C PHE A 265 -8.22 -29.35 4.59
N LEU A 266 -8.96 -30.09 5.41
CA LEU A 266 -8.81 -30.16 6.88
C LEU A 266 -8.21 -31.50 7.38
N ASN A 267 -7.80 -32.39 6.48
CA ASN A 267 -7.11 -33.66 6.76
C ASN A 267 -5.80 -33.74 5.97
#